data_AF-A0A146F8S7-F1
#
_entry.id   AF-A0A146F8S7-F1
#
_cell.length_a   1.000
_cell.length_b   1.000
_cell.length_c   1.000
_cell.angle_alpha   90.00
_cell.angle_beta   90.00
_cell.angle_gamma   90.00
#
_symmetry.space_group_name_H-M   'P 1'
#
loop_
_entity.id
_entity.type
_entity.pdbx_description
1 polymer ?
#
loop_
_entity_poly.entity_id
_entity_poly.type
_entity_poly.pdbx_seq_one_letter_code
_entity_poly.pdbx_strand_id
1 'polypeptide(L)'
;MSEDTVSSDTRDRILAMILHTCEPANMIKVVSAFPAANVLDRLLHRFYATHATDDDSWIHIPTLRSSEMPTELLGAYITSAAMRSSSAAVRRFGTALHELLSPTPSSAFPFPKAGTFGQQRPQRNGSEHIQMQSFEKTFQQAGLREYLANPSLLQTISPLYDSNLARLIVLHAVSSMVKDHLQSRGILFPRISDTPGAFILADESSQSRVAQLLNSIRILHDDGQPGDHHSSHLTADLLSMHCLTPFEQIEIIAGREGPEEAEVVLPLSERWCQSSQARKAVWYASQFIRCLHHLNSQSFTEFFAVGAYQASLCLCIYGTMAQMPPSSNLSSGPRTGGNFQIDGPDSAVIQRWMILGSGTPVLGSVTSASTFYGGMPLGATRSILLRVRDLLYVRASQKNLLPLVTGICDLLCALSITKQIEPRCLY
;
A
#
# COMPACT_ATOMS: atom_id res chain seq x y z
N MET A 1 -12.22 -17.78 -15.83
CA MET A 1 -13.41 -17.40 -15.03
C MET A 1 -13.69 -18.56 -14.10
N SER A 2 -13.82 -18.33 -12.80
CA SER A 2 -14.17 -19.39 -11.84
C SER A 2 -15.57 -19.93 -12.15
N GLU A 3 -15.77 -21.25 -12.10
CA GLU A 3 -17.09 -21.91 -12.26
C GLU A 3 -17.98 -21.79 -11.00
N ASP A 4 -17.65 -20.89 -10.08
CA ASP A 4 -18.38 -20.71 -8.83
C ASP A 4 -19.69 -19.97 -9.07
N THR A 5 -20.82 -20.59 -8.69
CA THR A 5 -22.16 -20.02 -8.89
C THR A 5 -22.88 -19.84 -7.57
N VAL A 6 -23.54 -18.69 -7.39
CA VAL A 6 -24.35 -18.44 -6.19
C VAL A 6 -25.60 -19.34 -6.23
N SER A 7 -25.60 -20.37 -5.39
CA SER A 7 -26.72 -21.32 -5.24
C SER A 7 -27.95 -20.71 -4.53
N SER A 8 -29.11 -21.38 -4.61
CA SER A 8 -30.29 -20.98 -3.82
C SER A 8 -30.01 -21.02 -2.33
N ASP A 9 -29.28 -22.03 -1.85
CA ASP A 9 -28.91 -22.17 -0.45
C ASP A 9 -28.03 -21.00 0.01
N THR A 10 -27.09 -20.58 -0.83
CA THR A 10 -26.23 -19.42 -0.57
C THR A 10 -27.06 -18.12 -0.53
N ARG A 11 -28.01 -17.96 -1.45
CA ARG A 11 -28.95 -16.83 -1.49
C ARG A 11 -29.82 -16.78 -0.23
N ASP A 12 -30.31 -17.92 0.20
CA ASP A 12 -31.17 -18.05 1.38
C ASP A 12 -30.39 -17.83 2.68
N ARG A 13 -29.09 -18.18 2.73
CA ARG A 13 -28.20 -17.81 3.84
C ARG A 13 -28.07 -16.30 4.00
N ILE A 14 -27.88 -15.56 2.91
CA ILE A 14 -27.81 -14.09 2.94
C ILE A 14 -29.16 -13.51 3.36
N LEU A 15 -30.27 -14.04 2.81
CA LEU A 15 -31.60 -13.62 3.19
C LEU A 15 -31.87 -13.87 4.69
N ALA A 16 -31.51 -15.03 5.22
CA ALA A 16 -31.68 -15.37 6.63
C ALA A 16 -30.89 -14.40 7.53
N MET A 17 -29.65 -14.08 7.17
CA MET A 17 -28.84 -13.09 7.89
C MET A 17 -29.54 -11.72 7.94
N ILE A 18 -30.12 -11.26 6.83
CA ILE A 18 -30.87 -10.01 6.78
C ILE A 18 -32.14 -10.08 7.64
N LEU A 19 -32.88 -11.19 7.58
CA LEU A 19 -34.11 -11.36 8.35
C LEU A 19 -33.88 -11.34 9.85
N HIS A 20 -32.72 -11.79 10.33
CA HIS A 20 -32.35 -11.66 11.75
C HIS A 20 -32.21 -10.22 12.23
N THR A 21 -31.97 -9.27 11.32
CA THR A 21 -31.81 -7.84 11.61
C THR A 21 -33.07 -7.01 11.31
N CYS A 22 -34.09 -7.62 10.70
CA CYS A 22 -35.31 -6.92 10.29
C CYS A 22 -36.39 -6.94 11.37
N GLU A 23 -37.13 -5.83 11.49
CA GLU A 23 -38.37 -5.82 12.27
C GLU A 23 -39.42 -6.79 11.67
N PRO A 24 -40.22 -7.47 12.51
CA PRO A 24 -41.19 -8.47 12.05
C PRO A 24 -42.22 -7.90 11.07
N ALA A 25 -42.54 -6.61 11.15
CA ALA A 25 -43.45 -5.92 10.24
C ALA A 25 -42.92 -5.83 8.78
N ASN A 26 -41.60 -5.91 8.58
CA ASN A 26 -40.94 -5.72 7.29
C ASN A 26 -40.47 -7.04 6.65
N MET A 27 -40.46 -8.15 7.39
CA MET A 27 -39.95 -9.44 6.90
C MET A 27 -40.61 -9.90 5.59
N ILE A 28 -41.94 -9.82 5.49
CA ILE A 28 -42.67 -10.28 4.29
C ILE A 28 -42.27 -9.46 3.05
N LYS A 29 -42.13 -8.13 3.21
CA LYS A 29 -41.70 -7.24 2.11
C LYS A 29 -40.27 -7.56 1.69
N VAL A 30 -39.37 -7.76 2.65
CA VAL A 30 -37.96 -8.09 2.39
C VAL A 30 -37.85 -9.42 1.65
N VAL A 31 -38.52 -10.48 2.11
CA VAL A 31 -38.53 -11.78 1.42
C VAL A 31 -39.02 -11.66 -0.01
N SER A 32 -40.11 -10.91 -0.23
CA SER A 32 -40.70 -10.75 -1.57
C SER A 32 -39.86 -9.90 -2.53
N ALA A 33 -39.10 -8.94 -2.01
CA ALA A 33 -38.27 -8.04 -2.79
C ALA A 33 -36.81 -8.54 -2.92
N PHE A 34 -36.43 -9.59 -2.19
CA PHE A 34 -35.04 -10.05 -2.16
C PHE A 34 -34.64 -10.66 -3.50
N PRO A 35 -33.49 -10.27 -4.09
CA PRO A 35 -33.08 -10.73 -5.40
C PRO A 35 -32.99 -12.26 -5.51
N ALA A 36 -33.25 -12.75 -6.72
CA ALA A 36 -33.02 -14.15 -7.07
C ALA A 36 -31.51 -14.47 -7.09
N ALA A 37 -31.16 -15.74 -6.90
CA ALA A 37 -29.77 -16.20 -6.79
C ALA A 37 -28.93 -15.82 -8.03
N ASN A 38 -29.52 -15.85 -9.22
CA ASN A 38 -28.86 -15.43 -10.47
C ASN A 38 -28.49 -13.93 -10.52
N VAL A 39 -29.23 -13.07 -9.82
CA VAL A 39 -28.90 -11.64 -9.71
C VAL A 39 -27.70 -11.46 -8.78
N LEU A 40 -27.69 -12.17 -7.65
CA LEU A 40 -26.58 -12.17 -6.71
C LEU A 40 -25.31 -12.74 -7.35
N ASP A 41 -25.46 -13.81 -8.13
CA ASP A 41 -24.39 -14.42 -8.92
C ASP A 41 -23.74 -13.43 -9.90
N ARG A 42 -24.56 -12.70 -10.66
CA ARG A 42 -24.07 -11.67 -11.58
C ARG A 42 -23.34 -10.54 -10.87
N LEU A 43 -23.81 -10.14 -9.68
CA LEU A 43 -23.15 -9.11 -8.87
C LEU A 43 -21.81 -9.60 -8.34
N LEU A 44 -21.73 -10.85 -7.87
CA LEU A 44 -20.49 -11.46 -7.42
C LEU A 44 -19.47 -11.58 -8.56
N HIS A 45 -19.89 -12.05 -9.74
CA HIS A 45 -19.03 -12.11 -10.92
C HIS A 45 -18.59 -10.73 -11.40
N ARG A 46 -19.45 -9.72 -11.30
CA ARG A 46 -19.07 -8.34 -11.61
C ARG A 46 -18.01 -7.84 -10.64
N PHE A 47 -18.14 -8.15 -9.35
CA PHE A 47 -17.11 -7.84 -8.36
C PHE A 47 -15.77 -8.49 -8.74
N TYR A 48 -15.76 -9.78 -9.03
CA TYR A 48 -14.55 -10.50 -9.47
C TYR A 48 -13.94 -9.90 -10.74
N ALA A 49 -14.76 -9.58 -11.74
CA ALA A 49 -14.27 -8.98 -12.98
C ALA A 49 -13.63 -7.61 -12.73
N THR A 50 -14.25 -6.75 -11.93
CA THR A 50 -13.69 -5.45 -11.55
C THR A 50 -12.39 -5.61 -10.76
N HIS A 51 -12.33 -6.56 -9.83
CA HIS A 51 -11.12 -6.83 -9.06
C HIS A 51 -10.01 -7.48 -9.89
N ALA A 52 -10.33 -8.31 -10.88
CA ALA A 52 -9.32 -8.91 -11.75
C ALA A 52 -8.65 -7.88 -12.67
N THR A 53 -9.33 -6.78 -12.97
CA THR A 53 -8.81 -5.67 -13.78
C THR A 53 -8.18 -4.55 -12.96
N ASP A 54 -8.26 -4.60 -11.63
CA ASP A 54 -7.67 -3.58 -10.76
C ASP A 54 -6.20 -3.95 -10.50
N ASP A 55 -5.30 -2.97 -10.65
CA ASP A 55 -3.85 -3.18 -10.54
C ASP A 55 -3.43 -3.64 -9.13
N ASP A 56 -4.29 -3.46 -8.12
CA ASP A 56 -4.08 -3.79 -6.71
C ASP A 56 -4.89 -5.02 -6.23
N SER A 57 -5.18 -5.98 -7.13
CA SER A 57 -5.98 -7.16 -6.80
C SER A 57 -5.28 -8.09 -5.80
N TRP A 58 -5.72 -8.05 -4.54
CA TRP A 58 -5.25 -8.92 -3.45
C TRP A 58 -6.12 -10.17 -3.25
N ILE A 59 -7.23 -10.26 -3.99
CA ILE A 59 -8.17 -11.38 -3.92
C ILE A 59 -7.78 -12.41 -4.96
N HIS A 60 -7.29 -13.57 -4.53
CA HIS A 60 -7.05 -14.70 -5.42
C HIS A 60 -8.37 -15.37 -5.82
N ILE A 61 -9.05 -14.77 -6.81
CA ILE A 61 -10.37 -15.18 -7.32
C ILE A 61 -10.48 -16.70 -7.59
N PRO A 62 -9.48 -17.39 -8.17
CA PRO A 62 -9.59 -18.83 -8.44
C PRO A 62 -9.77 -19.72 -7.20
N THR A 63 -9.42 -19.23 -6.00
CA THR A 63 -9.53 -20.01 -4.76
C THR A 63 -10.83 -19.70 -3.99
N LEU A 64 -11.59 -18.70 -4.41
CA LEU A 64 -12.84 -18.35 -3.74
C LEU A 64 -13.98 -19.27 -4.16
N ARG A 65 -14.74 -19.74 -3.16
CA ARG A 65 -16.00 -20.46 -3.36
C ARG A 65 -17.13 -19.82 -2.57
N SER A 66 -18.21 -19.45 -3.25
CA SER A 66 -19.39 -18.78 -2.71
C SER A 66 -20.08 -19.60 -1.61
N SER A 67 -20.00 -20.93 -1.68
CA SER A 67 -20.53 -21.85 -0.66
C SER A 67 -19.72 -21.86 0.63
N GLU A 68 -18.40 -21.72 0.53
CA GLU A 68 -17.44 -21.83 1.65
C GLU A 68 -17.16 -20.47 2.32
N MET A 69 -17.49 -19.36 1.65
CA MET A 69 -17.28 -18.02 2.21
C MET A 69 -18.24 -17.70 3.38
N PRO A 70 -17.76 -16.92 4.37
CA PRO A 70 -18.64 -16.30 5.36
C PRO A 70 -19.73 -15.47 4.69
N THR A 71 -20.94 -15.53 5.23
CA THR A 71 -22.13 -14.89 4.64
C THR A 71 -21.99 -13.36 4.60
N GLU A 72 -21.28 -12.79 5.56
CA GLU A 72 -20.96 -11.36 5.70
C GLU A 72 -20.00 -10.91 4.59
N LEU A 73 -18.94 -11.69 4.36
CA LEU A 73 -17.94 -11.39 3.32
C LEU A 73 -18.55 -11.49 1.93
N LEU A 74 -19.33 -12.55 1.69
CA LEU A 74 -20.07 -12.72 0.46
C LEU A 74 -21.08 -11.58 0.24
N GLY A 75 -21.80 -11.19 1.29
CA GLY A 75 -22.70 -10.04 1.29
C GLY A 75 -21.98 -8.73 0.94
N ALA A 76 -20.77 -8.51 1.45
CA ALA A 76 -19.98 -7.32 1.17
C ALA A 76 -19.51 -7.25 -0.29
N TYR A 77 -19.09 -8.36 -0.89
CA TYR A 77 -18.73 -8.41 -2.31
C TYR A 77 -19.92 -8.07 -3.20
N ILE A 78 -21.08 -8.69 -2.94
CA ILE A 78 -22.33 -8.43 -3.65
C ILE A 78 -22.74 -6.96 -3.49
N THR A 79 -22.66 -6.43 -2.28
CA THR A 79 -22.96 -5.04 -1.94
C THR A 79 -22.08 -4.05 -2.71
N SER A 80 -20.77 -4.30 -2.69
CA SER A 80 -19.76 -3.49 -3.38
C SER A 80 -20.04 -3.40 -4.88
N ALA A 81 -20.35 -4.52 -5.53
CA ALA A 81 -20.77 -4.53 -6.93
C ALA A 81 -22.13 -3.87 -7.17
N ALA A 82 -23.10 -4.08 -6.27
CA ALA A 82 -24.44 -3.50 -6.39
C ALA A 82 -24.42 -1.97 -6.32
N MET A 83 -23.61 -1.40 -5.42
CA MET A 83 -23.44 0.05 -5.27
C MET A 83 -22.81 0.71 -6.51
N ARG A 84 -21.97 -0.02 -7.25
CA ARG A 84 -21.37 0.43 -8.54
C ARG A 84 -22.24 0.14 -9.76
N SER A 85 -23.43 -0.45 -9.59
CA SER A 85 -24.31 -0.79 -10.70
C SER A 85 -24.89 0.46 -11.37
N SER A 86 -25.12 0.41 -12.69
CA SER A 86 -25.81 1.47 -13.44
C SER A 86 -27.32 1.51 -13.14
N SER A 87 -27.91 0.43 -12.62
CA SER A 87 -29.32 0.37 -12.24
C SER A 87 -29.57 0.99 -10.86
N ALA A 88 -30.45 1.99 -10.80
CA ALA A 88 -30.83 2.65 -9.55
C ALA A 88 -31.47 1.68 -8.54
N ALA A 89 -32.24 0.69 -9.01
CA ALA A 89 -32.84 -0.32 -8.14
C ALA A 89 -31.78 -1.22 -7.49
N VAL A 90 -30.77 -1.63 -8.27
CA VAL A 90 -29.65 -2.45 -7.78
C VAL A 90 -28.78 -1.65 -6.82
N ARG A 91 -28.53 -0.35 -7.10
CA ARG A 91 -27.83 0.52 -6.16
C ARG A 91 -28.57 0.66 -4.83
N ARG A 92 -29.89 0.85 -4.85
CA ARG A 92 -30.72 0.92 -3.64
C ARG A 92 -30.69 -0.38 -2.83
N PHE A 93 -30.72 -1.52 -3.51
CA PHE A 93 -30.50 -2.81 -2.86
C PHE A 93 -29.10 -2.87 -2.24
N GLY A 94 -28.07 -2.48 -2.98
CA GLY A 94 -26.69 -2.43 -2.50
C GLY A 94 -26.53 -1.52 -1.28
N THR A 95 -27.12 -0.32 -1.27
CA THR A 95 -27.06 0.59 -0.12
C THR A 95 -27.80 0.04 1.08
N ALA A 96 -28.97 -0.59 0.88
CA ALA A 96 -29.73 -1.20 1.97
C ALA A 96 -28.99 -2.42 2.54
N LEU A 97 -28.44 -3.28 1.68
CA LEU A 97 -27.64 -4.41 2.12
C LEU A 97 -26.34 -3.95 2.80
N HIS A 98 -25.71 -2.88 2.30
CA HIS A 98 -24.58 -2.24 2.95
C HIS A 98 -24.94 -1.77 4.33
N GLU A 99 -26.08 -1.09 4.52
CA GLU A 99 -26.52 -0.58 5.82
C GLU A 99 -26.82 -1.70 6.83
N LEU A 100 -27.25 -2.86 6.36
CA LEU A 100 -27.50 -4.04 7.19
C LEU A 100 -26.21 -4.82 7.52
N LEU A 101 -25.24 -4.84 6.60
CA LEU A 101 -23.92 -5.45 6.78
C LEU A 101 -22.93 -4.55 7.52
N SER A 102 -23.08 -3.24 7.35
CA SER A 102 -22.34 -2.21 8.05
C SER A 102 -23.02 -2.05 9.39
N PRO A 103 -22.38 -2.41 10.50
CA PRO A 103 -22.98 -2.13 11.79
C PRO A 103 -23.23 -0.63 11.92
N THR A 104 -24.49 -0.24 12.15
CA THR A 104 -24.75 0.87 13.09
C THR A 104 -24.00 0.54 14.39
N PRO A 105 -23.46 1.53 15.13
CA PRO A 105 -22.18 1.51 15.87
C PRO A 105 -22.04 0.50 17.02
N SER A 106 -22.30 -0.78 16.77
CA SER A 106 -22.48 -1.79 17.80
C SER A 106 -22.15 -3.24 17.41
N SER A 107 -21.76 -3.57 16.17
CA SER A 107 -21.27 -4.94 15.85
C SER A 107 -20.38 -5.06 14.61
N ALA A 108 -19.10 -4.74 14.77
CA ALA A 108 -18.04 -4.75 13.75
C ALA A 108 -17.87 -6.07 12.97
N PHE A 109 -17.42 -5.90 11.71
CA PHE A 109 -16.78 -6.94 10.88
C PHE A 109 -15.70 -7.67 11.70
N PRO A 110 -15.84 -8.97 11.98
CA PRO A 110 -14.81 -9.70 12.70
C PRO A 110 -13.61 -9.99 11.80
N PHE A 111 -12.42 -9.63 12.27
CA PHE A 111 -11.15 -10.03 11.66
C PHE A 111 -11.02 -11.56 11.59
N PRO A 112 -10.32 -12.12 10.59
CA PRO A 112 -10.10 -13.56 10.48
C PRO A 112 -9.31 -14.07 11.69
N LYS A 113 -9.86 -15.10 12.36
CA LYS A 113 -9.20 -15.79 13.47
C LYS A 113 -7.98 -16.55 12.94
N ALA A 114 -6.86 -16.48 13.66
CA ALA A 114 -5.69 -17.27 13.34
C ALA A 114 -5.99 -18.77 13.56
N GLY A 115 -5.88 -19.57 12.49
CA GLY A 115 -5.78 -21.03 12.56
C GLY A 115 -7.08 -21.82 12.45
N THR A 116 -7.52 -22.11 11.22
CA THR A 116 -8.19 -23.39 10.91
C THR A 116 -7.91 -23.77 9.46
N PHE A 117 -6.73 -24.33 9.22
CA PHE A 117 -6.50 -25.24 8.09
C PHE A 117 -6.00 -26.57 8.67
N GLY A 118 -6.92 -27.54 8.73
CA GLY A 118 -6.67 -28.98 8.91
C GLY A 118 -6.04 -29.45 10.24
N GLN A 119 -6.85 -30.05 11.12
CA GLN A 119 -6.81 -31.49 11.45
C GLN A 119 -7.62 -31.83 12.73
N GLN A 120 -8.45 -32.87 12.58
CA GLN A 120 -9.00 -33.81 13.58
C GLN A 120 -9.65 -33.26 14.88
N ARG A 121 -10.98 -33.47 14.96
CA ARG A 121 -11.78 -33.41 16.20
C ARG A 121 -11.34 -34.50 17.19
N PRO A 122 -11.20 -34.18 18.48
CA PRO A 122 -11.66 -35.06 19.54
C PRO A 122 -12.95 -34.47 20.16
N GLN A 123 -13.92 -35.34 20.41
CA GLN A 123 -15.11 -35.00 21.18
C GLN A 123 -14.71 -34.63 22.63
N ARG A 124 -15.16 -33.49 23.15
CA ARG A 124 -15.24 -33.24 24.59
C ARG A 124 -16.27 -32.14 24.94
N ASN A 125 -17.31 -32.60 25.64
CA ASN A 125 -18.20 -32.01 26.64
C ASN A 125 -18.67 -30.54 26.52
N GLY A 126 -20.01 -30.40 26.41
CA GLY A 126 -20.78 -29.17 26.24
C GLY A 126 -20.88 -28.21 27.44
N SER A 127 -19.85 -28.11 28.27
CA SER A 127 -19.76 -27.10 29.34
C SER A 127 -18.95 -25.86 28.95
N GLU A 128 -18.21 -25.88 27.83
CA GLU A 128 -17.46 -24.72 27.31
C GLU A 128 -18.30 -23.79 26.41
N HIS A 129 -19.41 -24.28 25.84
CA HIS A 129 -20.28 -23.48 24.98
C HIS A 129 -20.98 -22.33 25.70
N ILE A 130 -21.26 -22.48 26.99
CA ILE A 130 -21.92 -21.43 27.80
C ILE A 130 -20.94 -20.29 28.10
N GLN A 131 -19.64 -20.57 28.15
CA GLN A 131 -18.62 -19.55 28.44
C GLN A 131 -18.24 -18.72 27.20
N MET A 132 -18.36 -19.30 25.99
CA MET A 132 -18.19 -18.57 24.72
C MET A 132 -19.32 -17.56 24.46
N GLN A 133 -20.58 -17.92 24.76
CA GLN A 133 -21.72 -17.01 24.55
C GLN A 133 -21.74 -15.83 25.53
N SER A 134 -21.13 -15.96 26.72
CA SER A 134 -20.92 -14.84 27.64
C SER A 134 -19.76 -13.91 27.23
N PHE A 135 -18.83 -14.38 26.37
CA PHE A 135 -17.70 -13.59 25.89
C PHE A 135 -18.02 -12.77 24.63
N GLU A 136 -19.02 -13.16 23.84
CA GLU A 136 -19.47 -12.45 22.63
C GLU A 136 -20.16 -11.11 22.91
N LYS A 137 -20.56 -10.84 24.16
CA LYS A 137 -21.36 -9.65 24.51
C LYS A 137 -20.57 -8.37 24.84
N THR A 138 -19.23 -8.37 24.78
CA THR A 138 -18.46 -7.24 25.36
C THR A 138 -17.29 -6.69 24.54
N PHE A 139 -17.06 -7.12 23.30
CA PHE A 139 -16.01 -6.51 22.46
C PHE A 139 -16.60 -5.90 21.18
N GLN A 140 -17.14 -4.68 21.31
CA GLN A 140 -17.31 -3.78 20.17
C GLN A 140 -15.91 -3.31 19.75
N GLN A 141 -15.26 -4.06 18.85
CA GLN A 141 -14.03 -3.57 18.22
C GLN A 141 -14.34 -2.47 17.21
N ALA A 142 -13.41 -1.54 17.07
CA ALA A 142 -13.58 -0.42 16.15
C ALA A 142 -13.66 -0.88 14.68
N GLY A 143 -14.43 -0.19 13.86
CA GLY A 143 -14.49 -0.45 12.41
C GLY A 143 -13.27 0.11 11.66
N LEU A 144 -13.04 -0.33 10.41
CA LEU A 144 -11.94 0.21 9.57
C LEU A 144 -11.97 1.75 9.47
N ARG A 145 -13.16 2.34 9.34
CA ARG A 145 -13.35 3.79 9.32
C ARG A 145 -12.87 4.47 10.62
N GLU A 146 -13.08 3.83 11.75
CA GLU A 146 -12.66 4.34 13.05
C GLU A 146 -11.14 4.21 13.23
N TYR A 147 -10.52 3.14 12.72
CA TYR A 147 -9.05 3.04 12.67
C TYR A 147 -8.42 4.08 11.73
N LEU A 148 -9.06 4.40 10.60
CA LEU A 148 -8.60 5.46 9.70
C LEU A 148 -8.76 6.86 10.31
N ALA A 149 -9.81 7.07 11.11
CA ALA A 149 -10.02 8.31 11.84
C ALA A 149 -9.09 8.43 13.05
N ASN A 150 -8.76 7.31 13.70
CA ASN A 150 -7.91 7.25 14.87
C ASN A 150 -6.99 6.02 14.85
N PRO A 151 -5.75 6.14 14.35
CA PRO A 151 -4.81 5.02 14.26
C PRO A 151 -4.32 4.52 15.61
N SER A 152 -4.47 5.30 16.70
CA SER A 152 -4.09 4.86 18.06
C SER A 152 -4.89 3.63 18.54
N LEU A 153 -6.08 3.41 17.97
CA LEU A 153 -6.89 2.23 18.26
C LEU A 153 -6.19 0.92 17.90
N LEU A 154 -5.21 0.94 16.98
CA LEU A 154 -4.41 -0.25 16.63
C LEU A 154 -3.66 -0.83 17.85
N GLN A 155 -3.30 -0.01 18.84
CA GLN A 155 -2.66 -0.47 20.08
C GLN A 155 -3.64 -1.18 21.03
N THR A 156 -4.94 -0.93 20.86
CA THR A 156 -6.00 -1.48 21.73
C THR A 156 -6.58 -2.80 21.20
N ILE A 157 -6.06 -3.30 20.07
CA ILE A 157 -6.50 -4.55 19.47
C ILE A 157 -6.22 -5.70 20.44
N SER A 158 -7.25 -6.50 20.70
CA SER A 158 -7.14 -7.68 21.56
C SER A 158 -6.05 -8.61 21.03
N PRO A 159 -5.23 -9.22 21.91
CA PRO A 159 -4.14 -10.12 21.52
C PRO A 159 -4.62 -11.40 20.81
N LEU A 160 -5.94 -11.63 20.77
CA LEU A 160 -6.57 -12.70 19.99
C LEU A 160 -6.51 -12.45 18.47
N TYR A 161 -6.21 -11.22 18.04
CA TYR A 161 -6.13 -10.82 16.64
C TYR A 161 -4.69 -10.55 16.23
N ASP A 162 -4.38 -10.85 14.97
CA ASP A 162 -3.08 -10.54 14.38
C ASP A 162 -2.95 -9.02 14.17
N SER A 163 -2.11 -8.39 15.00
CA SER A 163 -1.85 -6.95 14.96
C SER A 163 -1.12 -6.50 13.69
N ASN A 164 -0.30 -7.37 13.08
CA ASN A 164 0.39 -7.09 11.83
C ASN A 164 -0.59 -7.12 10.65
N LEU A 165 -1.49 -8.10 10.63
CA LEU A 165 -2.55 -8.16 9.62
C LEU A 165 -3.51 -6.97 9.74
N ALA A 166 -3.93 -6.61 10.95
CA ALA A 166 -4.79 -5.45 11.16
C ALA A 166 -4.15 -4.15 10.67
N ARG A 167 -2.85 -3.94 10.94
CA ARG A 167 -2.08 -2.82 10.39
C ARG A 167 -2.03 -2.83 8.88
N LEU A 168 -1.73 -3.99 8.27
CA LEU A 168 -1.69 -4.11 6.82
C LEU A 168 -3.04 -3.74 6.19
N ILE A 169 -4.16 -4.19 6.76
CA ILE A 169 -5.50 -3.82 6.30
C ILE A 169 -5.69 -2.30 6.33
N VAL A 170 -5.32 -1.64 7.43
CA VAL A 170 -5.41 -0.18 7.53
C VAL A 170 -4.50 0.50 6.51
N LEU A 171 -3.25 0.05 6.36
CA LEU A 171 -2.30 0.59 5.38
C LEU A 171 -2.80 0.44 3.94
N HIS A 172 -3.40 -0.69 3.58
CA HIS A 172 -4.02 -0.88 2.27
C HIS A 172 -5.27 0.00 2.08
N ALA A 173 -6.01 0.31 3.15
CA ALA A 173 -7.06 1.32 3.04
C ALA A 173 -6.48 2.74 2.81
N VAL A 174 -5.34 3.05 3.45
CA VAL A 174 -4.60 4.31 3.19
C VAL A 174 -4.02 4.36 1.78
N SER A 175 -3.65 3.23 1.17
CA SER A 175 -3.13 3.21 -0.20
C SER A 175 -4.17 3.71 -1.22
N SER A 176 -5.46 3.44 -1.00
CA SER A 176 -6.53 4.04 -1.80
C SER A 176 -6.53 5.57 -1.69
N MET A 177 -6.30 6.12 -0.49
CA MET A 177 -6.23 7.57 -0.29
C MET A 177 -4.98 8.18 -0.95
N VAL A 178 -3.85 7.45 -0.95
CA VAL A 178 -2.64 7.84 -1.69
C VAL A 178 -2.93 7.87 -3.18
N LYS A 179 -3.58 6.83 -3.72
CA LYS A 179 -3.97 6.73 -5.14
C LYS A 179 -4.88 7.88 -5.55
N ASP A 180 -5.94 8.15 -4.79
CA ASP A 180 -6.88 9.25 -5.07
C ASP A 180 -6.16 10.61 -5.11
N HIS A 181 -5.26 10.86 -4.16
CA HIS A 181 -4.44 12.07 -4.11
C HIS A 181 -3.50 12.19 -5.32
N LEU A 182 -2.81 11.10 -5.68
CA LEU A 182 -1.91 11.11 -6.83
C LEU A 182 -2.68 11.28 -8.16
N GLN A 183 -3.86 10.68 -8.28
CA GLN A 183 -4.73 10.85 -9.45
C GLN A 183 -5.25 12.29 -9.57
N SER A 184 -5.69 12.91 -8.47
CA SER A 184 -6.11 14.31 -8.50
C SER A 184 -4.96 15.24 -8.88
N ARG A 185 -3.73 14.94 -8.41
CA ARG A 185 -2.53 15.69 -8.79
C ARG A 185 -2.16 15.52 -10.25
N GLY A 186 -2.16 14.30 -10.78
CA GLY A 186 -1.80 14.01 -12.17
C GLY A 186 -2.66 14.77 -13.18
N ILE A 187 -3.98 14.85 -12.92
CA ILE A 187 -4.92 15.60 -13.77
C ILE A 187 -4.65 17.12 -13.75
N LEU A 188 -4.24 17.64 -12.59
CA LEU A 188 -3.95 19.06 -12.40
C LEU A 188 -2.55 19.46 -12.90
N PHE A 189 -1.70 18.48 -13.24
CA PHE A 189 -0.29 18.71 -13.51
C PHE A 189 0.15 19.12 -14.92
N PRO A 190 -0.70 19.29 -15.96
CA PRO A 190 -0.26 19.97 -17.16
C PRO A 190 -0.59 21.48 -17.11
N ARG A 191 0.46 22.30 -17.26
CA ARG A 191 0.49 23.77 -17.54
C ARG A 191 0.61 24.73 -16.35
N ILE A 192 1.78 24.63 -15.70
CA ILE A 192 2.77 25.65 -15.21
C ILE A 192 2.35 27.09 -14.83
N SER A 193 1.16 27.62 -15.12
CA SER A 193 0.90 29.06 -14.89
C SER A 193 -0.46 29.41 -14.26
N ASP A 194 -1.51 28.59 -14.40
CA ASP A 194 -2.88 29.02 -14.08
C ASP A 194 -3.64 28.09 -13.12
N THR A 195 -2.95 27.37 -12.22
CA THR A 195 -3.65 26.55 -11.22
C THR A 195 -4.22 27.47 -10.11
N PRO A 196 -5.55 27.54 -9.92
CA PRO A 196 -6.12 28.39 -8.87
C PRO A 196 -5.62 27.94 -7.49
N GLY A 197 -5.24 28.88 -6.62
CA GLY A 197 -4.66 28.57 -5.31
C GLY A 197 -5.50 27.65 -4.42
N ALA A 198 -6.82 27.61 -4.61
CA ALA A 198 -7.71 26.68 -3.92
C ALA A 198 -7.38 25.19 -4.20
N PHE A 199 -6.94 24.85 -5.41
CA PHE A 199 -6.55 23.48 -5.76
C PHE A 199 -5.21 23.09 -5.13
N ILE A 200 -4.27 24.04 -5.03
CA ILE A 200 -2.98 23.84 -4.35
C ILE A 200 -3.22 23.56 -2.85
N LEU A 201 -4.08 24.35 -2.20
CA LEU A 201 -4.41 24.17 -0.78
C LEU A 201 -5.15 22.85 -0.51
N ALA A 202 -6.08 22.47 -1.39
CA ALA A 202 -6.78 21.20 -1.28
C ALA A 202 -5.81 20.03 -1.43
N ASP A 203 -4.87 20.13 -2.38
CA ASP A 203 -3.83 19.13 -2.59
C ASP A 203 -2.91 18.96 -1.37
N GLU A 204 -2.34 20.07 -0.88
CA GLU A 204 -1.49 20.08 0.32
C GLU A 204 -2.22 19.53 1.56
N SER A 205 -3.52 19.84 1.72
CA SER A 205 -4.33 19.32 2.81
C SER A 205 -4.51 17.80 2.74
N SER A 206 -4.75 17.28 1.52
CA SER A 206 -4.93 15.84 1.28
C SER A 206 -3.63 15.08 1.52
N GLN A 207 -2.50 15.62 1.05
CA GLN A 207 -1.17 15.08 1.28
C GLN A 207 -0.80 15.08 2.76
N SER A 208 -1.01 16.20 3.46
CA SER A 208 -0.73 16.34 4.89
C SER A 208 -1.51 15.34 5.71
N ARG A 209 -2.80 15.14 5.40
CA ARG A 209 -3.65 14.15 6.07
C ARG A 209 -3.12 12.72 5.90
N VAL A 210 -2.76 12.34 4.68
CA VAL A 210 -2.24 10.99 4.39
C VAL A 210 -0.88 10.77 5.06
N ALA A 211 0.01 11.76 4.99
CA ALA A 211 1.32 11.70 5.64
C ALA A 211 1.22 11.59 7.18
N GLN A 212 0.30 12.33 7.80
CA GLN A 212 0.05 12.25 9.25
C GLN A 212 -0.46 10.85 9.65
N LEU A 213 -1.36 10.27 8.86
CA LEU A 213 -1.92 8.94 9.13
C LEU A 213 -0.83 7.85 9.04
N LEU A 214 -0.04 7.86 7.96
CA LEU A 214 1.09 6.93 7.78
C LEU A 214 2.12 7.06 8.91
N ASN A 215 2.48 8.30 9.28
CA ASN A 215 3.43 8.54 10.37
C ASN A 215 2.88 8.07 11.72
N SER A 216 1.60 8.28 11.98
CA SER A 216 0.95 7.82 13.22
C SER A 216 0.98 6.30 13.31
N ILE A 217 0.59 5.59 12.26
CA ILE A 217 0.62 4.11 12.22
C ILE A 217 2.05 3.58 12.46
N ARG A 218 3.05 4.26 11.89
CA ARG A 218 4.48 3.93 12.02
C ARG A 218 5.01 4.10 13.44
N ILE A 219 4.74 5.25 14.08
CA ILE A 219 5.23 5.54 15.45
C ILE A 219 4.61 4.59 16.48
N LEU A 220 3.32 4.27 16.33
CA LEU A 220 2.60 3.46 17.32
C LEU A 220 3.10 2.02 17.46
N HIS A 221 3.99 1.56 16.58
CA HIS A 221 4.41 0.15 16.48
C HIS A 221 5.93 -0.07 16.46
N ASP A 222 6.71 0.91 16.91
CA ASP A 222 8.18 0.79 17.03
C ASP A 222 8.62 -0.14 18.20
N ASP A 223 7.68 -0.59 19.05
CA ASP A 223 7.93 -1.39 20.26
C ASP A 223 7.92 -2.94 20.05
N GLY A 224 7.76 -3.42 18.81
CA GLY A 224 7.69 -4.85 18.51
C GLY A 224 9.07 -5.52 18.43
N GLN A 225 9.19 -6.77 18.89
CA GLN A 225 10.38 -7.61 18.69
C GLN A 225 10.83 -7.55 17.21
N PRO A 226 12.15 -7.48 16.93
CA PRO A 226 12.73 -7.20 15.61
C PRO A 226 12.58 -8.35 14.58
N GLY A 227 11.48 -9.12 14.63
CA GLY A 227 11.18 -10.28 13.79
C GLY A 227 9.82 -10.21 13.09
N ASP A 228 8.76 -9.74 13.77
CA ASP A 228 7.39 -10.15 13.41
C ASP A 228 6.59 -9.14 12.57
N HIS A 229 7.09 -7.91 12.35
CA HIS A 229 6.25 -6.81 11.82
C HIS A 229 6.76 -6.16 10.53
N HIS A 230 7.80 -6.71 9.91
CA HIS A 230 8.52 -6.10 8.80
C HIS A 230 7.67 -5.78 7.57
N SER A 231 6.63 -6.57 7.28
CA SER A 231 5.75 -6.31 6.12
C SER A 231 4.93 -5.03 6.28
N SER A 232 4.36 -4.77 7.46
CA SER A 232 3.62 -3.53 7.72
C SER A 232 4.50 -2.29 7.65
N HIS A 233 5.72 -2.37 8.17
CA HIS A 233 6.71 -1.28 8.08
C HIS A 233 7.13 -1.01 6.64
N LEU A 234 7.41 -2.07 5.87
CA LEU A 234 7.71 -1.96 4.44
C LEU A 234 6.56 -1.31 3.67
N THR A 235 5.31 -1.74 3.91
CA THR A 235 4.15 -1.14 3.25
C THR A 235 3.99 0.33 3.66
N ALA A 236 4.20 0.69 4.92
CA ALA A 236 4.13 2.08 5.36
C ALA A 236 5.22 2.96 4.73
N ASP A 237 6.46 2.48 4.67
CA ASP A 237 7.58 3.19 4.03
C ASP A 237 7.34 3.34 2.51
N LEU A 238 6.82 2.29 1.86
CA LEU A 238 6.44 2.31 0.45
C LEU A 238 5.36 3.37 0.18
N LEU A 239 4.25 3.33 0.93
CA LEU A 239 3.16 4.31 0.77
C LEU A 239 3.61 5.74 1.07
N SER A 240 4.48 5.93 2.05
CA SER A 240 5.06 7.23 2.37
C SER A 240 5.93 7.76 1.24
N MET A 241 6.74 6.91 0.61
CA MET A 241 7.50 7.24 -0.58
C MET A 241 6.57 7.62 -1.74
N HIS A 242 5.56 6.81 -2.04
CA HIS A 242 4.59 7.08 -3.12
C HIS A 242 3.83 8.39 -2.95
N CYS A 243 3.38 8.70 -1.73
CA CYS A 243 2.70 9.97 -1.43
C CYS A 243 3.58 11.21 -1.70
N LEU A 244 4.90 11.05 -1.64
CA LEU A 244 5.85 12.15 -1.75
C LEU A 244 6.54 12.22 -3.13
N THR A 245 6.39 11.21 -3.97
CA THR A 245 7.18 11.04 -5.20
C THR A 245 6.33 11.18 -6.47
N PRO A 246 6.72 12.02 -7.45
CA PRO A 246 6.05 12.12 -8.74
C PRO A 246 6.48 10.96 -9.66
N PHE A 247 5.95 9.76 -9.39
CA PHE A 247 6.42 8.54 -10.07
C PHE A 247 6.19 8.54 -11.58
N GLU A 248 5.09 9.13 -12.05
CA GLU A 248 4.82 9.26 -13.48
C GLU A 248 5.95 9.99 -14.21
N GLN A 249 6.40 11.11 -13.65
CA GLN A 249 7.49 11.93 -14.20
C GLN A 249 8.85 11.22 -14.08
N ILE A 250 9.08 10.56 -12.95
CA ILE A 250 10.30 9.76 -12.70
C ILE A 250 10.42 8.60 -13.69
N GLU A 251 9.33 7.90 -14.01
CA GLU A 251 9.34 6.81 -14.98
C GLU A 251 9.55 7.30 -16.42
N ILE A 252 8.98 8.46 -16.77
CA ILE A 252 9.24 9.11 -18.07
C ILE A 252 10.73 9.41 -18.22
N ILE A 253 11.36 10.01 -17.21
CA ILE A 253 12.81 10.29 -17.18
C ILE A 253 13.63 8.99 -17.21
N ALA A 254 13.16 7.92 -16.59
CA ALA A 254 13.79 6.61 -16.63
C ALA A 254 13.69 5.92 -18.02
N GLY A 255 12.93 6.50 -18.96
CA GLY A 255 12.85 6.05 -20.35
C GLY A 255 11.53 5.39 -20.74
N ARG A 256 10.45 5.54 -19.96
CA ARG A 256 9.14 4.95 -20.27
C ARG A 256 8.55 5.43 -21.60
N GLU A 257 8.69 6.71 -21.91
CA GLU A 257 8.04 7.36 -23.07
C GLU A 257 9.05 7.90 -24.11
N GLY A 258 10.35 7.77 -23.84
CA GLY A 258 11.42 8.20 -24.73
C GLY A 258 12.09 9.51 -24.31
N PRO A 259 13.16 9.92 -25.02
CA PRO A 259 14.00 11.05 -24.61
C PRO A 259 13.34 12.42 -24.78
N GLU A 260 12.47 12.59 -25.78
CA GLU A 260 11.77 13.87 -26.03
C GLU A 260 10.82 14.21 -24.87
N GLU A 261 10.01 13.25 -24.42
CA GLU A 261 9.12 13.44 -23.26
C GLU A 261 9.90 13.57 -21.95
N ALA A 262 11.05 12.90 -21.82
CA ALA A 262 11.93 13.07 -20.67
C ALA A 262 12.46 14.51 -20.54
N GLU A 263 12.78 15.17 -21.67
CA GLU A 263 13.24 16.56 -21.68
C GLU A 263 12.14 17.53 -21.23
N VAL A 264 10.90 17.30 -21.66
CA VAL A 264 9.73 18.12 -21.27
C VAL A 264 9.49 18.09 -19.75
N VAL A 265 9.71 16.94 -19.12
CA VAL A 265 9.43 16.71 -17.70
C VAL A 265 10.60 17.10 -16.78
N LEU A 266 11.81 17.28 -17.33
CA LEU A 266 13.03 17.55 -16.57
C LEU A 266 12.93 18.77 -15.63
N PRO A 267 12.42 19.95 -16.05
CA PRO A 267 12.35 21.12 -15.17
C PRO A 267 11.46 20.92 -13.94
N LEU A 268 10.39 20.13 -14.08
CA LEU A 268 9.50 19.79 -12.97
C LEU A 268 10.18 18.87 -11.97
N SER A 269 10.98 17.92 -12.46
CA SER A 269 11.73 16.98 -11.62
C SER A 269 12.90 17.64 -10.89
N GLU A 270 13.57 18.61 -11.52
CA GLU A 270 14.57 19.46 -10.86
C GLU A 270 13.96 20.23 -9.68
N ARG A 271 12.79 20.84 -9.89
CA ARG A 271 12.06 21.56 -8.84
C ARG A 271 11.68 20.62 -7.68
N TRP A 272 11.19 19.41 -7.99
CA TRP A 272 10.90 18.42 -6.97
C TRP A 272 12.16 18.07 -6.15
N CYS A 273 13.30 17.80 -6.78
CA CYS A 273 14.54 17.42 -6.10
C CYS A 273 15.05 18.48 -5.10
N GLN A 274 14.70 19.76 -5.29
CA GLN A 274 15.07 20.84 -4.37
C GLN A 274 14.16 20.90 -3.12
N SER A 275 12.99 20.27 -3.16
CA SER A 275 12.00 20.29 -2.07
C SER A 275 12.39 19.43 -0.86
N SER A 276 11.86 19.77 0.31
CA SER A 276 11.93 18.91 1.50
C SER A 276 11.15 17.60 1.31
N GLN A 277 10.11 17.63 0.48
CA GLN A 277 9.32 16.45 0.11
C GLN A 277 10.16 15.40 -0.60
N ALA A 278 11.00 15.77 -1.57
CA ALA A 278 11.89 14.83 -2.24
C ALA A 278 12.88 14.19 -1.26
N ARG A 279 13.44 14.97 -0.33
CA ARG A 279 14.36 14.45 0.69
C ARG A 279 13.68 13.44 1.62
N LYS A 280 12.43 13.70 2.04
CA LYS A 280 11.62 12.74 2.80
C LYS A 280 11.33 11.48 1.98
N ALA A 281 10.95 11.61 0.71
CA ALA A 281 10.70 10.48 -0.19
C ALA A 281 11.93 9.57 -0.31
N VAL A 282 13.10 10.17 -0.53
CA VAL A 282 14.40 9.49 -0.63
C VAL A 282 14.77 8.79 0.68
N TRP A 283 14.46 9.40 1.82
CA TRP A 283 14.61 8.74 3.11
C TRP A 283 13.73 7.50 3.22
N TYR A 284 12.42 7.60 2.93
CA TYR A 284 11.52 6.44 2.93
C TYR A 284 11.95 5.35 1.95
N ALA A 285 12.40 5.70 0.75
CA ALA A 285 12.96 4.75 -0.21
C ALA A 285 14.18 4.01 0.36
N SER A 286 15.07 4.73 1.06
CA SER A 286 16.25 4.14 1.70
C SER A 286 15.87 3.20 2.86
N GLN A 287 14.88 3.61 3.68
CA GLN A 287 14.34 2.78 4.77
C GLN A 287 13.66 1.53 4.22
N PHE A 288 12.91 1.63 3.12
CA PHE A 288 12.32 0.49 2.44
C PHE A 288 13.38 -0.54 2.02
N ILE A 289 14.45 -0.10 1.34
CA ILE A 289 15.56 -0.99 0.94
C ILE A 289 16.25 -1.62 2.17
N ARG A 290 16.46 -0.85 3.24
CA ARG A 290 17.01 -1.35 4.51
C ARG A 290 16.12 -2.41 5.15
N CYS A 291 14.82 -2.17 5.24
CA CYS A 291 13.85 -3.10 5.80
C CYS A 291 13.74 -4.37 4.93
N LEU A 292 13.80 -4.23 3.61
CA LEU A 292 13.78 -5.35 2.67
C LEU A 292 15.02 -6.24 2.82
N HIS A 293 16.18 -5.63 3.13
CA HIS A 293 17.40 -6.37 3.45
C HIS A 293 17.27 -7.25 4.70
N HIS A 294 16.43 -6.90 5.66
CA HIS A 294 16.25 -7.67 6.91
C HIS A 294 14.96 -8.51 6.91
N LEU A 295 14.12 -8.39 5.89
CA LEU A 295 12.86 -9.12 5.77
C LEU A 295 13.10 -10.63 5.81
N ASN A 296 12.21 -11.41 6.43
CA ASN A 296 12.26 -12.86 6.29
C ASN A 296 11.88 -13.26 4.85
N SER A 297 12.59 -14.23 4.27
CA SER A 297 12.32 -14.77 2.93
C SER A 297 10.88 -15.27 2.77
N GLN A 298 10.27 -15.77 3.85
CA GLN A 298 8.87 -16.21 3.86
C GLN A 298 7.87 -15.04 3.70
N SER A 299 8.23 -13.84 4.10
CA SER A 299 7.39 -12.64 4.01
C SER A 299 7.61 -11.83 2.73
N PHE A 300 8.63 -12.18 1.94
CA PHE A 300 8.89 -11.54 0.64
C PHE A 300 7.78 -11.87 -0.37
N THR A 301 7.34 -10.86 -1.12
CA THR A 301 6.29 -10.92 -2.13
C THR A 301 6.74 -10.18 -3.39
N GLU A 302 6.14 -10.49 -4.54
CA GLU A 302 6.41 -9.79 -5.80
C GLU A 302 6.05 -8.29 -5.71
N PHE A 303 5.06 -7.93 -4.88
CA PHE A 303 4.74 -6.55 -4.54
C PHE A 303 5.95 -5.79 -3.97
N PHE A 304 6.72 -6.40 -3.06
CA PHE A 304 7.93 -5.76 -2.54
C PHE A 304 9.07 -5.69 -3.57
N ALA A 305 9.08 -6.57 -4.57
CA ALA A 305 10.01 -6.45 -5.68
C ALA A 305 9.71 -5.21 -6.56
N VAL A 306 8.44 -4.96 -6.84
CA VAL A 306 8.00 -3.73 -7.53
C VAL A 306 8.34 -2.49 -6.70
N GLY A 307 8.06 -2.52 -5.40
CA GLY A 307 8.43 -1.42 -4.50
C GLY A 307 9.94 -1.16 -4.46
N ALA A 308 10.77 -2.20 -4.54
CA ALA A 308 12.23 -2.06 -4.59
C ALA A 308 12.70 -1.40 -5.89
N TYR A 309 12.08 -1.75 -7.02
CA TYR A 309 12.32 -1.08 -8.29
C TYR A 309 11.98 0.41 -8.20
N GLN A 310 10.78 0.75 -7.71
CA GLN A 310 10.34 2.13 -7.55
C GLN A 310 11.23 2.93 -6.59
N ALA A 311 11.63 2.32 -5.46
CA ALA A 311 12.60 2.91 -4.53
C ALA A 311 13.95 3.16 -5.20
N SER A 312 14.43 2.23 -6.03
CA SER A 312 15.69 2.40 -6.76
C SER A 312 15.64 3.56 -7.76
N LEU A 313 14.53 3.73 -8.50
CA LEU A 313 14.34 4.86 -9.40
C LEU A 313 14.32 6.19 -8.65
N CYS A 314 13.56 6.25 -7.55
CA CYS A 314 13.49 7.44 -6.69
C CYS A 314 14.89 7.87 -6.20
N LEU A 315 15.68 6.91 -5.72
CA LEU A 315 17.05 7.15 -5.25
C LEU A 315 17.98 7.63 -6.37
N CYS A 316 17.93 6.97 -7.52
CA CYS A 316 18.83 7.25 -8.64
C CYS A 316 18.54 8.62 -9.27
N ILE A 317 17.27 8.92 -9.57
CA ILE A 317 16.88 10.18 -10.19
C ILE A 317 17.13 11.35 -9.25
N TYR A 318 16.78 11.21 -7.96
CA TYR A 318 17.17 12.22 -6.98
C TYR A 318 18.69 12.41 -6.92
N GLY A 319 19.43 11.31 -6.91
CA GLY A 319 20.89 11.30 -6.85
C GLY A 319 21.55 12.00 -8.04
N THR A 320 21.06 11.78 -9.27
CA THR A 320 21.60 12.41 -10.47
C THR A 320 21.24 13.89 -10.56
N MET A 321 20.00 14.25 -10.22
CA MET A 321 19.56 15.65 -10.21
C MET A 321 20.25 16.47 -9.11
N ALA A 322 20.50 15.88 -7.95
CA ALA A 322 21.19 16.56 -6.84
C ALA A 322 22.68 16.83 -7.10
N GLN A 323 23.26 16.25 -8.15
CA GLN A 323 24.62 16.53 -8.63
C GLN A 323 24.65 17.61 -9.71
N MET A 324 23.50 18.02 -10.26
CA MET A 324 23.45 19.03 -11.29
C MET A 324 23.80 20.41 -10.70
N PRO A 325 24.68 21.20 -11.35
CA PRO A 325 24.94 22.56 -10.91
C PRO A 325 23.64 23.38 -11.00
N PRO A 326 23.29 24.19 -9.99
CA PRO A 326 22.08 24.98 -10.04
C PRO A 326 22.14 25.95 -11.22
N SER A 327 21.08 25.99 -12.01
CA SER A 327 20.94 26.83 -13.22
C SER A 327 20.96 28.34 -12.92
N SER A 328 20.96 28.72 -11.64
CA SER A 328 21.06 30.10 -11.16
C SER A 328 22.37 30.33 -10.41
N ASN A 329 23.13 31.35 -10.84
CA ASN A 329 24.35 31.85 -10.19
C ASN A 329 24.10 32.53 -8.82
N LEU A 330 23.07 32.14 -8.08
CA LEU A 330 22.91 32.55 -6.69
C LEU A 330 23.57 31.50 -5.80
N SER A 331 24.86 31.72 -5.54
CA SER A 331 25.63 31.29 -4.37
C SER A 331 24.96 30.19 -3.53
N SER A 332 25.01 28.95 -4.01
CA SER A 332 24.93 27.81 -3.10
C SER A 332 26.24 27.80 -2.32
N GLY A 333 26.17 28.23 -1.06
CA GLY A 333 27.29 28.06 -0.14
C GLY A 333 27.76 26.59 -0.16
N PRO A 334 29.05 26.32 0.10
CA PRO A 334 29.58 24.96 0.08
C PRO A 334 28.68 24.06 0.94
N ARG A 335 28.29 22.90 0.40
CA ARG A 335 27.55 21.84 1.12
C ARG A 335 28.40 21.44 2.33
N THR A 336 28.24 22.17 3.43
CA THR A 336 29.13 22.20 4.60
C THR A 336 28.76 21.09 5.60
N GLY A 337 28.38 19.93 5.07
CA GLY A 337 28.02 18.76 5.86
C GLY A 337 28.75 17.54 5.32
N GLY A 338 29.42 16.81 6.22
CA GLY A 338 30.05 15.54 5.89
C GLY A 338 29.05 14.52 5.33
N ASN A 339 29.57 13.46 4.72
CA ASN A 339 28.76 12.35 4.24
C ASN A 339 28.07 11.65 5.42
N PHE A 340 26.80 11.29 5.27
CA PHE A 340 26.05 10.56 6.30
C PHE A 340 25.23 9.43 5.69
N GLN A 341 25.07 8.35 6.45
CA GLN A 341 24.33 7.18 6.00
C GLN A 341 22.81 7.42 6.08
N ILE A 342 22.11 7.25 4.97
CA ILE A 342 20.65 7.47 4.88
C ILE A 342 19.81 6.20 5.13
N ASP A 343 20.36 5.02 4.83
CA ASP A 343 19.80 3.70 5.17
C ASP A 343 20.21 3.26 6.59
N GLY A 344 20.37 4.22 7.51
CA GLY A 344 20.56 4.00 8.94
C GLY A 344 19.29 4.29 9.76
N PRO A 345 19.32 4.11 11.09
CA PRO A 345 18.25 4.55 11.96
C PRO A 345 18.09 6.08 11.92
N ASP A 346 16.93 6.57 12.35
CA ASP A 346 16.67 8.01 12.38
C ASP A 346 17.69 8.74 13.26
N SER A 347 18.21 9.87 12.78
CA SER A 347 19.26 10.63 13.45
C SER A 347 19.11 12.13 13.21
N ALA A 348 19.65 12.94 14.11
CA ALA A 348 19.58 14.40 13.99
C ALA A 348 20.18 14.93 12.67
N VAL A 349 21.18 14.24 12.11
CA VAL A 349 21.78 14.58 10.82
C VAL A 349 20.80 14.35 9.66
N ILE A 350 20.09 13.21 9.68
CA ILE A 350 19.06 12.88 8.68
C ILE A 350 17.89 13.87 8.78
N GLN A 351 17.41 14.17 9.99
CA GLN A 351 16.34 15.15 10.21
C GLN A 351 16.75 16.55 9.70
N ARG A 352 17.98 16.98 10.02
CA ARG A 352 18.52 18.25 9.53
C ARG A 352 18.61 18.27 8.01
N TRP A 353 19.07 17.20 7.38
CA TRP A 353 19.12 17.11 5.92
C TRP A 353 17.72 17.15 5.31
N MET A 354 16.75 16.41 5.83
CA MET A 354 15.37 16.44 5.32
C MET A 354 14.77 17.85 5.37
N ILE A 355 14.99 18.59 6.45
CA ILE A 355 14.47 19.95 6.62
C ILE A 355 15.28 20.96 5.80
N LEU A 356 16.60 21.04 6.02
CA LEU A 356 17.46 22.12 5.53
C LEU A 356 18.20 21.81 4.22
N GLY A 357 18.21 20.56 3.76
CA GLY A 357 18.96 20.12 2.57
C GLY A 357 20.48 20.11 2.74
N SER A 358 20.99 20.28 3.97
CA SER A 358 22.43 20.32 4.27
C SER A 358 23.01 18.93 4.51
N GLY A 359 24.15 18.64 3.88
CA GLY A 359 24.85 17.35 3.92
C GLY A 359 24.73 16.54 2.62
N THR A 360 25.53 15.47 2.54
CA THR A 360 25.56 14.56 1.39
C THR A 360 25.11 13.16 1.83
N PRO A 361 23.90 12.71 1.44
CA PRO A 361 23.42 11.39 1.78
C PRO A 361 24.19 10.31 1.02
N VAL A 362 24.56 9.25 1.72
CA VAL A 362 25.16 8.05 1.14
C VAL A 362 24.42 6.80 1.63
N LEU A 363 24.29 5.80 0.78
CA LEU A 363 23.78 4.48 1.15
C LEU A 363 24.91 3.61 1.71
N GLY A 364 24.67 2.85 2.78
CA GLY A 364 25.68 1.96 3.37
C GLY A 364 26.13 0.88 2.39
N SER A 365 27.42 0.56 2.37
CA SER A 365 27.93 -0.61 1.63
C SER A 365 27.68 -1.87 2.46
N VAL A 366 26.97 -2.86 1.89
CA VAL A 366 26.82 -4.19 2.52
C VAL A 366 27.99 -5.05 2.05
N THR A 367 29.03 -5.15 2.87
CA THR A 367 30.09 -6.16 2.71
C THR A 367 29.97 -7.17 3.85
N SER A 368 30.12 -8.47 3.56
CA SER A 368 29.99 -9.58 4.54
C SER A 368 30.99 -9.54 5.70
N ALA A 369 31.94 -8.60 5.69
CA ALA A 369 32.83 -8.34 6.81
C ALA A 369 32.32 -7.08 7.52
N SER A 370 32.10 -7.20 8.83
CA SER A 370 31.54 -6.19 9.75
C SER A 370 32.41 -4.92 9.93
N THR A 371 32.98 -4.37 8.86
CA THR A 371 33.81 -3.15 8.88
C THR A 371 33.42 -2.24 7.73
N PHE A 372 32.94 -1.04 8.06
CA PHE A 372 32.50 -0.01 7.13
C PHE A 372 33.67 0.53 6.28
N TYR A 373 33.68 0.22 4.99
CA TYR A 373 34.45 0.96 4.01
C TYR A 373 33.52 1.60 2.98
N GLY A 374 33.23 2.89 3.17
CA GLY A 374 32.61 3.76 2.17
C GLY A 374 31.09 3.63 2.01
N GLY A 375 30.38 4.73 2.18
CA GLY A 375 28.99 4.84 1.71
C GLY A 375 28.95 5.11 0.21
N MET A 376 27.99 4.53 -0.49
CA MET A 376 27.71 4.80 -1.90
C MET A 376 26.96 6.13 -2.04
N PRO A 377 27.48 7.14 -2.76
CA PRO A 377 26.75 8.36 -3.06
C PRO A 377 25.46 8.05 -3.82
N LEU A 378 24.40 8.84 -3.58
CA LEU A 378 23.11 8.61 -4.26
C LEU A 378 23.18 8.75 -5.79
N GLY A 379 24.12 9.51 -6.34
CA GLY A 379 24.31 9.56 -7.80
C GLY A 379 25.20 8.46 -8.37
N ALA A 380 25.63 7.47 -7.57
CA ALA A 380 26.21 6.23 -8.08
C ALA A 380 25.09 5.29 -8.58
N THR A 381 24.28 5.78 -9.53
CA THR A 381 23.06 5.13 -10.06
C THR A 381 23.27 3.66 -10.38
N ARG A 382 24.33 3.34 -11.13
CA ARG A 382 24.66 1.96 -11.51
C ARG A 382 24.84 1.06 -10.28
N SER A 383 25.57 1.51 -9.27
CA SER A 383 25.84 0.72 -8.06
C SER A 383 24.57 0.49 -7.24
N ILE A 384 23.67 1.47 -7.21
CA ILE A 384 22.37 1.35 -6.51
C ILE A 384 21.49 0.32 -7.20
N LEU A 385 21.31 0.42 -8.51
CA LEU A 385 20.48 -0.50 -9.30
C LEU A 385 20.97 -1.95 -9.16
N LEU A 386 22.29 -2.17 -9.25
CA LEU A 386 22.90 -3.49 -9.09
C LEU A 386 22.75 -4.03 -7.66
N ARG A 387 22.91 -3.19 -6.62
CA ARG A 387 22.68 -3.60 -5.22
C ARG A 387 21.24 -4.05 -5.00
N VAL A 388 20.25 -3.32 -5.53
CA VAL A 388 18.84 -3.69 -5.41
C VAL A 388 18.54 -4.98 -6.17
N ARG A 389 19.07 -5.13 -7.39
CA ARG A 389 18.96 -6.38 -8.16
C ARG A 389 19.50 -7.57 -7.38
N ASP A 390 20.70 -7.47 -6.83
CA ASP A 390 21.34 -8.57 -6.10
C ASP A 390 20.54 -8.94 -4.84
N LEU A 391 20.00 -7.92 -4.14
CA LEU A 391 19.09 -8.14 -3.02
C LEU A 391 17.83 -8.89 -3.46
N LEU A 392 17.17 -8.47 -4.54
CA LEU A 392 15.97 -9.13 -5.06
C LEU A 392 16.25 -10.57 -5.48
N TYR A 393 17.38 -10.82 -6.14
CA TYR A 393 17.78 -12.15 -6.57
C TYR A 393 17.94 -13.11 -5.37
N VAL A 394 18.69 -12.70 -4.34
CA VAL A 394 18.88 -13.51 -3.12
C VAL A 394 17.54 -13.85 -2.46
N ARG A 395 16.59 -12.90 -2.43
CA ARG A 395 15.27 -13.12 -1.84
C ARG A 395 14.36 -14.00 -2.69
N ALA A 396 14.36 -13.82 -4.01
CA ALA A 396 13.54 -14.59 -4.92
C ALA A 396 13.99 -16.04 -5.07
N SER A 397 15.31 -16.29 -5.11
CA SER A 397 15.88 -17.65 -5.20
C SER A 397 15.47 -18.54 -4.03
N GLN A 398 15.22 -17.96 -2.85
CA GLN A 398 14.79 -18.70 -1.66
C GLN A 398 13.31 -19.15 -1.71
N LYS A 399 12.52 -18.62 -2.66
CA LYS A 399 11.08 -18.87 -2.78
C LYS A 399 10.63 -19.41 -4.14
N ASN A 400 11.52 -19.60 -5.12
CA ASN A 400 11.16 -19.95 -6.50
C ASN A 400 10.11 -18.98 -7.10
N LEU A 401 10.24 -17.68 -6.88
CA LEU A 401 9.38 -16.64 -7.48
C LEU A 401 9.98 -16.21 -8.83
N LEU A 402 9.28 -16.48 -9.95
CA LEU A 402 9.98 -16.84 -11.21
C LEU A 402 9.62 -16.10 -12.53
N PRO A 403 8.66 -15.16 -12.63
CA PRO A 403 8.59 -14.30 -13.83
C PRO A 403 8.71 -12.80 -13.57
N LEU A 404 7.98 -12.23 -12.60
CA LEU A 404 7.97 -10.77 -12.42
C LEU A 404 9.30 -10.29 -11.83
N VAL A 405 9.80 -10.97 -10.80
CA VAL A 405 11.04 -10.57 -10.13
C VAL A 405 12.25 -10.69 -11.07
N THR A 406 12.26 -11.70 -11.94
CA THR A 406 13.29 -11.83 -12.99
C THR A 406 13.20 -10.68 -13.99
N GLY A 407 12.00 -10.34 -14.47
CA GLY A 407 11.80 -9.20 -15.36
C GLY A 407 12.23 -7.87 -14.73
N ILE A 408 11.95 -7.66 -13.45
CA ILE A 408 12.42 -6.49 -12.69
C ILE A 408 13.95 -6.48 -12.59
N CYS A 409 14.58 -7.62 -12.31
CA CYS A 409 16.04 -7.72 -12.25
C CYS A 409 16.69 -7.41 -13.61
N ASP A 410 16.10 -7.87 -14.70
CA ASP A 410 16.55 -7.57 -16.06
C ASP A 410 16.39 -6.09 -16.40
N LEU A 411 15.28 -5.47 -15.98
CA LEU A 411 15.06 -4.03 -16.14
C LEU A 411 16.07 -3.20 -15.34
N LEU A 412 16.33 -3.56 -14.09
CA LEU A 412 17.37 -2.92 -13.26
C LEU A 412 18.77 -3.07 -13.90
N CYS A 413 19.07 -4.24 -14.47
CA CYS A 413 20.29 -4.46 -15.26
C CYS A 413 20.36 -3.51 -16.47
N ALA A 414 19.30 -3.45 -17.27
CA ALA A 414 19.24 -2.61 -18.46
C ALA A 414 19.45 -1.13 -18.12
N LEU A 415 18.74 -0.62 -17.11
CA LEU A 415 18.87 0.75 -16.62
C LEU A 415 20.27 1.06 -16.05
N SER A 416 20.99 0.05 -15.56
CA SER A 416 22.36 0.22 -15.05
C SER A 416 23.40 0.42 -16.16
N ILE A 417 23.05 0.04 -17.41
CA ILE A 417 23.90 0.10 -18.59
C ILE A 417 23.57 1.34 -19.43
N THR A 418 22.31 1.82 -19.40
CA THR A 418 21.89 2.98 -20.17
C THR A 418 22.58 4.25 -19.64
N LYS A 419 23.30 4.95 -20.52
CA LYS A 419 23.85 6.29 -20.24
C LYS A 419 22.78 7.37 -20.03
N GLN A 420 21.50 7.05 -20.26
CA GLN A 420 20.40 8.03 -20.23
C GLN A 420 20.12 8.64 -18.86
N ILE A 421 20.51 7.99 -17.77
CA ILE A 421 20.32 8.56 -16.42
C ILE A 421 21.40 9.62 -16.11
N GLU A 422 22.44 9.74 -16.95
CA GLU A 422 23.34 10.89 -16.94
C GLU A 422 22.70 12.04 -17.74
N PRO A 423 22.36 13.17 -17.11
CA PRO A 423 21.61 14.26 -17.74
C PRO A 423 22.41 15.05 -18.81
N ARG A 424 23.51 14.50 -19.36
CA ARG A 424 24.48 15.24 -20.20
C ARG A 424 24.97 14.53 -21.46
N CYS A 425 24.23 13.55 -22.01
CA CYS A 425 24.56 13.00 -23.34
C CYS A 425 23.82 13.67 -24.52
N LEU A 426 23.40 14.94 -24.37
CA LEU A 426 22.84 15.78 -25.45
C LEU A 426 23.55 17.14 -25.53
N TYR A 427 24.87 17.13 -25.71
CA TYR A 427 25.61 18.25 -26.30
C TYR A 427 26.73 17.75 -27.21
#